data_AF-A0A7W4USA9-F1
#
_entry.id   AF-A0A7W4USA9-F1
#
_cell.length_a   1.000
_cell.length_b   1.000
_cell.length_c   1.000
_cell.angle_alpha   90.00
_cell.angle_beta   90.00
_cell.angle_gamma   90.00
#
_symmetry.space_group_name_H-M   'P 1'
#
loop_
_entity.id
_entity.type
_entity.pdbx_description
1 polymer ?
#
loop_
_entity_poly.entity_id
_entity_poly.type
_entity_poly.pdbx_seq_one_letter_code
_entity_poly.pdbx_strand_id
1 'polypeptide(L)'
;MTSATRHRPHAHARSAGLFFVAALVAPLVPWELAQAQAVEADDSRSYSVGDGAELTPAPTAEDAAAWDTFVKIATPEVASELLTSYTVFDDPESDTHASVGQSADDPAFWTLEVNAAREAGLELEQTMVHEYAHLLSLNVDEVALDAPSCTTLVLAEGCALAGSMLVSFHEQFWAPYGSAAPDADNADVDVAEAFYSQHEEAFVDDYAATNVVEDFAETYMVFVVEDRPTSDSAVAEKLDFFWDRPAEVERRDRIRAALGWEEGATVAPLTTDSTQTPEDGGDAQQTVEQSVPRMAIITIAVLSALIVALLIAFVVWTRRRAHHEVAECEQSVEEGSGPGPSSP
;
A
#
# COMPACT_ATOMS: atom_id res chain seq x y z
N MET A 1 76.46 -18.48 39.11
CA MET A 1 77.21 -18.01 37.94
C MET A 1 76.18 -17.64 36.86
N THR A 2 76.06 -16.41 36.36
CA THR A 2 76.68 -15.12 36.74
C THR A 2 75.85 -13.97 36.15
N SER A 3 75.78 -12.82 36.86
CA SER A 3 75.40 -11.44 36.46
C SER A 3 74.88 -11.18 35.02
N ALA A 4 73.79 -10.43 34.81
CA ALA A 4 73.64 -8.97 35.04
C ALA A 4 74.64 -8.11 34.21
N THR A 5 74.30 -6.97 33.59
CA THR A 5 73.43 -5.88 34.08
C THR A 5 72.83 -5.01 32.95
N ARG A 6 71.79 -4.24 33.31
CA ARG A 6 71.10 -3.18 32.55
C ARG A 6 72.03 -2.11 31.95
N HIS A 7 71.55 -1.38 30.94
CA HIS A 7 71.39 0.09 31.06
C HIS A 7 70.18 0.64 30.28
N ARG A 8 69.47 1.59 30.89
CA ARG A 8 68.39 2.42 30.36
C ARG A 8 68.67 3.84 30.86
N PRO A 9 68.41 4.88 30.06
CA PRO A 9 67.75 6.09 30.59
C PRO A 9 66.54 6.47 29.69
N HIS A 10 65.35 6.75 30.25
CA HIS A 10 64.76 8.09 30.50
C HIS A 10 64.33 8.85 29.22
N ALA A 11 63.30 9.73 29.17
CA ALA A 11 62.01 9.97 29.87
C ALA A 11 61.31 11.15 29.10
N HIS A 12 60.04 11.56 29.22
CA HIS A 12 58.84 11.27 30.03
C HIS A 12 57.61 11.23 29.08
N ALA A 13 56.59 10.39 29.24
CA ALA A 13 55.40 10.57 30.10
C ALA A 13 54.68 11.93 30.00
N ARG A 14 53.49 11.94 29.39
CA ARG A 14 52.33 12.76 29.83
C ARG A 14 51.01 12.10 29.44
N SER A 15 50.04 12.17 30.34
CA SER A 15 48.75 11.47 30.27
C SER A 15 47.62 12.39 29.81
N ALA A 16 46.72 11.84 29.00
CA ALA A 16 45.29 12.15 28.89
C ALA A 16 44.73 11.11 27.88
N GLY A 17 43.53 10.58 27.98
CA GLY A 17 42.38 10.88 28.85
C GLY A 17 41.16 10.37 28.08
N LEU A 18 40.21 9.72 28.75
CA LEU A 18 39.07 9.09 28.06
C LEU A 18 38.30 10.12 27.22
N PHE A 19 38.00 9.76 25.97
CA PHE A 19 36.67 10.00 25.42
C PHE A 19 36.17 8.72 24.78
N PHE A 20 35.20 8.09 25.45
CA PHE A 20 34.24 7.22 24.77
C PHE A 20 33.48 8.12 23.79
N VAL A 21 33.80 8.04 22.51
CA VAL A 21 32.78 8.29 21.49
C VAL A 21 32.03 6.98 21.38
N ALA A 22 30.89 6.90 22.04
CA ALA A 22 29.89 5.90 21.69
C ALA A 22 29.51 6.19 20.24
N ALA A 23 30.09 5.43 19.31
CA ALA A 23 29.49 5.28 18.01
C ALA A 23 28.13 4.65 18.27
N LEU A 24 27.10 5.51 18.25
CA LEU A 24 25.74 5.08 18.00
C LEU A 24 25.80 4.37 16.65
N VAL A 25 26.02 3.06 16.71
CA VAL A 25 25.29 2.16 15.82
C VAL A 25 23.84 2.43 16.16
N ALA A 26 23.27 3.43 15.48
CA ALA A 26 21.84 3.42 15.28
C ALA A 26 21.56 2.01 14.76
N PRO A 27 20.65 1.23 15.37
CA PRO A 27 20.06 0.18 14.60
C PRO A 27 19.63 0.86 13.30
N LEU A 28 20.04 0.29 12.17
CA LEU A 28 19.19 0.38 10.99
C LEU A 28 17.91 -0.28 11.47
N VAL A 29 17.00 0.54 12.01
CA VAL A 29 15.64 0.13 12.28
C VAL A 29 15.20 -0.40 10.93
N PRO A 30 14.91 -1.71 10.81
CA PRO A 30 14.22 -2.17 9.64
C PRO A 30 12.97 -1.30 9.61
N TRP A 31 12.90 -0.44 8.58
CA TRP A 31 11.66 0.18 8.16
C TRP A 31 10.53 -0.83 8.39
N GLU A 32 9.54 -0.42 9.16
CA GLU A 32 8.53 -1.35 9.63
C GLU A 32 7.93 -2.10 8.45
N LEU A 33 7.72 -3.40 8.66
CA LEU A 33 7.01 -4.25 7.73
C LEU A 33 5.76 -3.50 7.27
N ALA A 34 5.45 -3.56 5.98
CA ALA A 34 4.20 -3.05 5.42
C ALA A 34 3.03 -3.95 5.85
N GLN A 35 2.81 -4.04 7.16
CA GLN A 35 1.48 -4.21 7.71
C GLN A 35 0.71 -2.94 7.37
N ALA A 36 -0.55 -3.08 6.97
CA ALA A 36 -1.48 -1.94 6.99
C ALA A 36 -1.39 -1.32 8.39
N GLN A 37 -0.82 -0.11 8.49
CA GLN A 37 -0.66 0.55 9.78
C GLN A 37 -2.06 0.94 10.24
N ALA A 38 -2.54 0.25 11.29
CA ALA A 38 -3.82 0.52 11.90
C ALA A 38 -4.00 2.03 12.09
N VAL A 39 -5.13 2.57 11.62
CA VAL A 39 -5.27 4.03 11.51
C VAL A 39 -5.49 4.61 12.90
N GLU A 40 -4.38 5.03 13.53
CA GLU A 40 -4.31 5.78 14.80
C GLU A 40 -4.81 7.23 14.61
N ALA A 41 -6.04 7.36 14.09
CA ALA A 41 -6.81 8.60 14.09
C ALA A 41 -7.31 8.88 15.51
N ASP A 42 -7.19 10.14 15.95
CA ASP A 42 -7.54 10.61 17.31
C ASP A 42 -9.05 10.43 17.67
N ASP A 43 -9.90 10.03 16.71
CA ASP A 43 -11.35 9.81 16.82
C ASP A 43 -11.81 8.40 16.35
N SER A 44 -10.91 7.42 16.25
CA SER A 44 -11.26 6.03 15.88
C SER A 44 -12.11 5.30 16.93
N ARG A 45 -12.96 4.38 16.48
CA ARG A 45 -13.92 3.60 17.29
C ARG A 45 -13.71 2.12 17.05
N SER A 46 -13.12 1.41 18.01
CA SER A 46 -12.87 -0.03 17.92
C SER A 46 -13.88 -0.86 18.70
N TYR A 47 -14.21 -2.01 18.12
CA TYR A 47 -15.15 -3.01 18.60
C TYR A 47 -14.47 -4.39 18.60
N SER A 48 -14.60 -5.14 19.69
CA SER A 48 -14.25 -6.56 19.69
C SER A 48 -15.35 -7.37 19.02
N VAL A 49 -14.99 -8.28 18.14
CA VAL A 49 -15.90 -9.23 17.48
C VAL A 49 -16.04 -10.48 18.35
N GLY A 50 -17.27 -10.86 18.67
CA GLY A 50 -17.61 -12.07 19.42
C GLY A 50 -18.32 -13.13 18.60
N ASP A 51 -18.70 -14.23 19.26
CA ASP A 51 -19.46 -15.35 18.69
C ASP A 51 -20.66 -14.85 17.84
N GLY A 52 -20.77 -15.30 16.59
CA GLY A 52 -21.88 -14.91 15.71
C GLY A 52 -21.85 -13.43 15.29
N ALA A 53 -20.66 -12.82 15.26
CA ALA A 53 -20.39 -11.45 14.84
C ALA A 53 -21.03 -10.35 15.72
N GLU A 54 -21.26 -10.63 17.01
CA GLU A 54 -21.71 -9.61 17.97
C GLU A 54 -20.57 -8.64 18.33
N LEU A 55 -20.81 -7.34 18.15
CA LEU A 55 -19.84 -6.29 18.47
C LEU A 55 -19.94 -5.81 19.92
N THR A 56 -18.80 -5.62 20.58
CA THR A 56 -18.70 -4.99 21.91
C THR A 56 -17.64 -3.88 21.91
N PRO A 57 -17.94 -2.65 22.37
CA PRO A 57 -19.24 -2.17 22.86
C PRO A 57 -20.33 -2.17 21.78
N ALA A 58 -21.58 -1.94 22.16
CA ALA A 58 -22.65 -1.83 21.17
C ALA A 58 -22.35 -0.67 20.18
N PRO A 59 -22.38 -0.91 18.86
CA PRO A 59 -22.00 0.07 17.85
C PRO A 59 -22.99 1.22 17.73
N THR A 60 -22.58 2.31 17.08
CA THR A 60 -23.54 3.31 16.59
C THR A 60 -24.36 2.70 15.45
N ALA A 61 -25.48 3.34 15.07
CA ALA A 61 -26.31 2.85 13.96
C ALA A 61 -25.61 2.94 12.59
N GLU A 62 -24.55 3.75 12.49
CA GLU A 62 -23.75 3.98 11.28
C GLU A 62 -22.65 2.92 11.19
N ASP A 63 -21.84 2.77 12.24
CA ASP A 63 -20.82 1.72 12.36
C ASP A 63 -21.45 0.31 12.19
N ALA A 64 -22.66 0.11 12.73
CA ALA A 64 -23.42 -1.13 12.56
C ALA A 64 -23.83 -1.41 11.10
N ALA A 65 -24.09 -0.38 10.28
CA ALA A 65 -24.56 -0.57 8.91
C ALA A 65 -23.43 -1.06 7.99
N ALA A 66 -22.20 -0.56 8.19
CA ALA A 66 -21.01 -1.06 7.53
C ALA A 66 -20.67 -2.49 8.01
N TRP A 67 -20.72 -2.75 9.32
CA TRP A 67 -20.55 -4.10 9.86
C TRP A 67 -21.58 -5.11 9.33
N ASP A 68 -22.86 -4.77 9.35
CA ASP A 68 -23.95 -5.61 8.80
C ASP A 68 -23.75 -5.89 7.30
N THR A 69 -23.06 -5.02 6.57
CA THR A 69 -22.71 -5.22 5.17
C THR A 69 -21.60 -6.25 5.02
N PHE A 70 -20.51 -6.11 5.78
CA PHE A 70 -19.45 -7.11 5.83
C PHE A 70 -19.98 -8.49 6.30
N VAL A 71 -20.85 -8.53 7.31
CA VAL A 71 -21.41 -9.78 7.84
C VAL A 71 -22.34 -10.49 6.83
N LYS A 72 -23.02 -9.77 5.92
CA LYS A 72 -23.71 -10.40 4.78
C LYS A 72 -22.72 -11.07 3.82
N ILE A 73 -21.60 -10.41 3.56
CA ILE A 73 -20.56 -10.87 2.64
C ILE A 73 -19.81 -12.07 3.23
N ALA A 74 -19.34 -11.99 4.47
CA ALA A 74 -18.59 -13.07 5.12
C ALA A 74 -19.46 -14.24 5.62
N THR A 75 -20.69 -13.95 6.08
CA THR A 75 -21.50 -14.66 7.09
C THR A 75 -21.07 -14.39 8.54
N PRO A 76 -22.00 -14.45 9.52
CA PRO A 76 -21.67 -14.28 10.94
C PRO A 76 -20.65 -15.29 11.45
N GLU A 77 -20.73 -16.54 10.98
CA GLU A 77 -19.82 -17.62 11.35
C GLU A 77 -18.38 -17.27 10.95
N VAL A 78 -18.14 -16.99 9.66
CA VAL A 78 -16.81 -16.66 9.12
C VAL A 78 -16.28 -15.36 9.72
N ALA A 79 -17.14 -14.34 9.89
CA ALA A 79 -16.74 -13.08 10.54
C ALA A 79 -16.25 -13.32 11.98
N SER A 80 -16.92 -14.16 12.77
CA SER A 80 -16.48 -14.51 14.12
C SER A 80 -15.32 -15.52 14.19
N GLU A 81 -15.04 -16.23 13.10
CA GLU A 81 -13.91 -17.16 13.00
C GLU A 81 -12.60 -16.45 12.61
N LEU A 82 -12.67 -15.42 11.76
CA LEU A 82 -11.50 -14.72 11.23
C LEU A 82 -11.19 -13.39 11.93
N LEU A 83 -12.20 -12.62 12.35
CA LEU A 83 -12.00 -11.28 12.92
C LEU A 83 -12.03 -11.29 14.45
N THR A 84 -11.06 -10.62 15.07
CA THR A 84 -11.07 -10.27 16.49
C THR A 84 -11.55 -8.85 16.74
N SER A 85 -11.39 -7.96 15.76
CA SER A 85 -11.66 -6.53 15.88
C SER A 85 -12.28 -5.93 14.62
N TYR A 86 -13.11 -4.92 14.85
CA TYR A 86 -13.65 -4.03 13.83
C TYR A 86 -13.41 -2.59 14.28
N THR A 87 -12.76 -1.77 13.47
CA THR A 87 -12.47 -0.36 13.77
C THR A 87 -13.11 0.54 12.73
N VAL A 88 -13.74 1.62 13.18
CA VAL A 88 -14.21 2.69 12.30
C VAL A 88 -13.45 3.97 12.61
N PHE A 89 -12.80 4.53 11.59
CA PHE A 89 -12.16 5.85 11.64
C PHE A 89 -12.93 6.85 10.75
N ASP A 90 -12.60 8.13 10.85
CA ASP A 90 -13.18 9.20 10.05
C ASP A 90 -12.03 10.10 9.61
N ASP A 91 -11.50 9.84 8.40
CA ASP A 91 -10.44 10.64 7.81
C ASP A 91 -10.75 10.95 6.34
N PRO A 92 -11.27 12.14 6.02
CA PRO A 92 -11.61 12.53 4.65
C PRO A 92 -10.38 12.76 3.76
N GLU A 93 -9.15 12.80 4.31
CA GLU A 93 -7.90 12.97 3.55
C GLU A 93 -7.18 11.62 3.31
N SER A 94 -7.63 10.51 3.91
CA SER A 94 -7.05 9.18 3.72
C SER A 94 -7.66 8.44 2.52
N ASP A 95 -6.85 8.04 1.54
CA ASP A 95 -7.33 7.31 0.35
C ASP A 95 -7.79 5.87 0.67
N THR A 96 -7.63 5.39 1.91
CA THR A 96 -8.16 4.09 2.38
C THR A 96 -9.68 4.15 2.63
N HIS A 97 -10.43 3.27 1.97
CA HIS A 97 -11.88 3.12 2.12
C HIS A 97 -12.22 2.11 3.23
N ALA A 98 -11.63 0.92 3.14
CA ALA A 98 -11.52 -0.07 4.19
C ALA A 98 -10.12 -0.72 4.10
N SER A 99 -9.80 -1.57 5.06
CA SER A 99 -8.65 -2.48 4.99
C SER A 99 -8.83 -3.65 5.96
N VAL A 100 -8.24 -4.80 5.64
CA VAL A 100 -8.00 -5.87 6.62
C VAL A 100 -6.52 -6.05 6.91
N GLY A 101 -6.21 -6.24 8.19
CA GLY A 101 -4.84 -6.50 8.64
C GLY A 101 -4.79 -7.59 9.70
N GLN A 102 -3.68 -8.34 9.76
CA GLN A 102 -3.45 -9.30 10.83
C GLN A 102 -3.52 -8.61 12.21
N SER A 103 -4.16 -9.27 13.17
CA SER A 103 -4.27 -8.78 14.54
C SER A 103 -2.89 -8.73 15.22
N ALA A 104 -2.57 -7.58 15.80
CA ALA A 104 -1.30 -7.37 16.49
C ALA A 104 -1.11 -8.27 17.74
N ASP A 105 -2.22 -8.79 18.31
CA ASP A 105 -2.20 -9.73 19.44
C ASP A 105 -2.00 -11.20 19.00
N ASP A 106 -2.56 -11.59 17.86
CA ASP A 106 -2.44 -12.94 17.28
C ASP A 106 -2.64 -12.90 15.75
N PRO A 107 -1.57 -13.06 14.93
CA PRO A 107 -1.64 -12.94 13.47
C PRO A 107 -2.41 -14.08 12.78
N ALA A 108 -2.93 -15.07 13.52
CA ALA A 108 -3.91 -16.00 12.98
C ALA A 108 -5.30 -15.36 12.74
N PHE A 109 -5.57 -14.23 13.41
CA PHE A 109 -6.82 -13.47 13.32
C PHE A 109 -6.59 -12.10 12.69
N TRP A 110 -7.69 -11.42 12.39
CA TRP A 110 -7.70 -10.20 11.61
C TRP A 110 -8.48 -9.06 12.29
N THR A 111 -8.17 -7.84 11.86
CA THR A 111 -8.97 -6.63 12.11
C THR A 111 -9.53 -6.14 10.77
N LEU A 112 -10.79 -5.73 10.76
CA LEU A 112 -11.38 -4.96 9.67
C LEU A 112 -11.42 -3.49 10.07
N GLU A 113 -10.88 -2.60 9.23
CA GLU A 113 -10.93 -1.16 9.42
C GLU A 113 -11.80 -0.52 8.32
N VAL A 114 -12.59 0.48 8.65
CA VAL A 114 -13.50 1.18 7.71
C VAL A 114 -13.44 2.68 7.94
N ASN A 115 -13.34 3.44 6.85
CA ASN A 115 -13.36 4.89 6.88
C ASN A 115 -14.79 5.41 6.72
N ALA A 116 -15.39 5.95 7.78
CA ALA A 116 -16.71 6.58 7.75
C ALA A 116 -16.76 7.86 6.89
N ALA A 117 -15.60 8.44 6.53
CA ALA A 117 -15.51 9.57 5.60
C ALA A 117 -15.46 9.15 4.11
N ARG A 118 -15.72 7.87 3.83
CA ARG A 118 -15.71 7.25 2.48
C ARG A 118 -17.08 6.67 2.13
N GLU A 119 -17.09 5.69 1.23
CA GLU A 119 -18.25 5.38 0.41
C GLU A 119 -19.40 4.69 1.16
N ALA A 120 -20.58 4.69 0.52
CA ALA A 120 -21.79 4.07 1.05
C ALA A 120 -22.61 3.41 -0.07
N GLY A 121 -23.35 2.35 0.28
CA GLY A 121 -24.10 1.58 -0.72
C GLY A 121 -23.16 0.72 -1.57
N LEU A 122 -23.32 0.76 -2.89
CA LEU A 122 -22.67 -0.19 -3.80
C LEU A 122 -21.14 -0.16 -3.74
N GLU A 123 -20.53 1.03 -3.65
CA GLU A 123 -19.08 1.18 -3.58
C GLU A 123 -18.52 0.60 -2.27
N LEU A 124 -19.20 0.82 -1.13
CA LEU A 124 -18.87 0.17 0.13
C LEU A 124 -19.05 -1.36 0.06
N GLU A 125 -20.13 -1.83 -0.56
CA GLU A 125 -20.37 -3.26 -0.76
C GLU A 125 -19.27 -3.91 -1.63
N GLN A 126 -18.78 -3.20 -2.66
CA GLN A 126 -17.66 -3.59 -3.51
C GLN A 126 -16.35 -3.68 -2.72
N THR A 127 -15.95 -2.60 -2.04
CA THR A 127 -14.77 -2.60 -1.15
C THR A 127 -14.84 -3.74 -0.12
N MET A 128 -16.00 -3.98 0.50
CA MET A 128 -16.14 -5.07 1.48
C MET A 128 -16.02 -6.47 0.87
N VAL A 129 -16.30 -6.65 -0.43
CA VAL A 129 -16.01 -7.91 -1.14
C VAL A 129 -14.52 -8.05 -1.44
N HIS A 130 -13.83 -6.96 -1.78
CA HIS A 130 -12.37 -6.91 -1.91
C HIS A 130 -11.69 -7.30 -0.58
N GLU A 131 -12.03 -6.64 0.53
CA GLU A 131 -11.49 -6.97 1.87
C GLU A 131 -11.74 -8.44 2.26
N TYR A 132 -12.92 -8.96 1.91
CA TYR A 132 -13.25 -10.36 2.14
C TYR A 132 -12.40 -11.32 1.31
N ALA A 133 -11.94 -10.92 0.11
CA ALA A 133 -11.05 -11.72 -0.73
C ALA A 133 -9.64 -11.84 -0.17
N HIS A 134 -9.11 -10.80 0.49
CA HIS A 134 -7.90 -10.90 1.31
C HIS A 134 -8.08 -11.94 2.42
N LEU A 135 -9.13 -11.83 3.24
CA LEU A 135 -9.39 -12.81 4.30
C LEU A 135 -9.55 -14.24 3.76
N LEU A 136 -10.16 -14.40 2.58
CA LEU A 136 -10.33 -15.70 1.92
C LEU A 136 -8.99 -16.33 1.50
N SER A 137 -8.01 -15.51 1.09
CA SER A 137 -6.76 -15.97 0.48
C SER A 137 -5.51 -15.90 1.36
N LEU A 138 -5.56 -15.14 2.46
CA LEU A 138 -4.42 -14.87 3.34
C LEU A 138 -4.55 -15.48 4.76
N ASN A 139 -5.70 -16.07 5.10
CA ASN A 139 -5.89 -16.71 6.40
C ASN A 139 -5.01 -17.97 6.60
N VAL A 140 -4.99 -18.51 7.82
CA VAL A 140 -4.11 -19.62 8.22
C VAL A 140 -4.36 -20.99 7.55
N ASP A 141 -5.50 -21.18 6.89
CA ASP A 141 -5.73 -22.37 6.03
C ASP A 141 -5.09 -22.22 4.64
N GLU A 142 -4.73 -20.99 4.25
CA GLU A 142 -4.07 -20.65 2.97
C GLU A 142 -2.61 -20.19 3.15
N VAL A 143 -2.19 -19.72 4.33
CA VAL A 143 -0.85 -19.17 4.62
C VAL A 143 -0.23 -19.75 5.90
N ALA A 144 1.01 -20.22 5.81
CA ALA A 144 1.82 -20.61 6.97
C ALA A 144 2.64 -19.42 7.50
N LEU A 145 2.17 -18.83 8.61
CA LEU A 145 2.76 -17.67 9.28
C LEU A 145 4.27 -17.86 9.58
N ASP A 146 4.61 -18.86 10.41
CA ASP A 146 5.97 -19.13 10.88
C ASP A 146 6.75 -20.16 10.02
N ALA A 147 6.60 -20.11 8.69
CA ALA A 147 7.30 -21.05 7.81
C ALA A 147 8.83 -20.83 7.85
N PRO A 148 9.66 -21.84 8.20
CA PRO A 148 11.11 -21.68 8.33
C PRO A 148 11.85 -21.46 7.00
N SER A 149 11.13 -21.66 5.89
CA SER A 149 11.54 -21.36 4.51
C SER A 149 10.30 -21.41 3.63
N CYS A 150 10.16 -20.48 2.69
CA CYS A 150 9.10 -20.55 1.70
C CYS A 150 9.61 -21.12 0.36
N THR A 151 8.79 -21.92 -0.30
CA THR A 151 9.10 -22.55 -1.61
C THR A 151 8.01 -22.33 -2.66
N THR A 152 7.06 -21.46 -2.35
CA THR A 152 5.85 -21.12 -3.11
C THR A 152 5.85 -19.60 -3.29
N LEU A 153 4.93 -18.88 -2.67
CA LEU A 153 4.84 -17.42 -2.69
C LEU A 153 5.12 -16.87 -1.29
N VAL A 154 6.10 -15.97 -1.20
CA VAL A 154 6.38 -15.19 0.02
C VAL A 154 5.41 -14.02 0.07
N LEU A 155 4.81 -13.79 1.23
CA LEU A 155 3.85 -12.72 1.51
C LEU A 155 4.26 -11.97 2.79
N ALA A 156 3.62 -10.84 3.08
CA ALA A 156 3.80 -10.16 4.37
C ALA A 156 3.30 -11.01 5.54
N GLU A 157 2.25 -11.80 5.31
CA GLU A 157 1.56 -12.69 6.26
C GLU A 157 2.32 -13.99 6.53
N GLY A 158 3.32 -14.33 5.71
CA GLY A 158 4.10 -15.57 5.83
C GLY A 158 4.35 -16.26 4.48
N CYS A 159 4.23 -17.59 4.45
CA CYS A 159 4.41 -18.38 3.24
C CYS A 159 3.09 -19.00 2.77
N ALA A 160 2.62 -18.62 1.59
CA ALA A 160 1.39 -19.18 1.02
C ALA A 160 1.52 -20.70 0.81
N LEU A 161 0.53 -21.46 1.24
CA LEU A 161 0.55 -22.92 1.24
C LEU A 161 0.50 -23.47 -0.19
N ALA A 162 1.18 -24.61 -0.42
CA ALA A 162 1.16 -25.26 -1.72
C ALA A 162 -0.26 -25.78 -2.04
N GLY A 163 -0.84 -25.26 -3.12
CA GLY A 163 -2.24 -25.53 -3.49
C GLY A 163 -3.26 -24.54 -2.91
N SER A 164 -2.81 -23.48 -2.22
CA SER A 164 -3.66 -22.34 -1.88
C SER A 164 -4.23 -21.68 -3.15
N MET A 165 -5.34 -20.97 -3.01
CA MET A 165 -5.98 -20.30 -4.13
C MET A 165 -5.07 -19.19 -4.68
N LEU A 166 -4.42 -18.42 -3.81
CA LEU A 166 -3.48 -17.37 -4.20
C LEU A 166 -2.22 -17.93 -4.89
N VAL A 167 -1.65 -19.06 -4.44
CA VAL A 167 -0.54 -19.72 -5.17
C VAL A 167 -1.00 -20.19 -6.55
N SER A 168 -2.20 -20.77 -6.64
CA SER A 168 -2.76 -21.21 -7.93
C SER A 168 -2.97 -20.03 -8.90
N PHE A 169 -3.43 -18.89 -8.39
CA PHE A 169 -3.64 -17.66 -9.15
C PHE A 169 -2.29 -17.05 -9.59
N HIS A 170 -1.32 -16.97 -8.68
CA HIS A 170 0.04 -16.52 -8.96
C HIS A 170 0.71 -17.38 -10.04
N GLU A 171 0.68 -18.71 -9.91
CA GLU A 171 1.29 -19.64 -10.87
C GLU A 171 0.70 -19.51 -12.28
N GLN A 172 -0.60 -19.19 -12.39
CA GLN A 172 -1.29 -19.05 -13.67
C GLN A 172 -1.09 -17.67 -14.31
N PHE A 173 -1.20 -16.59 -13.54
CA PHE A 173 -1.30 -15.23 -14.08
C PHE A 173 -0.07 -14.35 -13.83
N TRP A 174 0.69 -14.57 -12.75
CA TRP A 174 1.83 -13.72 -12.36
C TRP A 174 3.20 -14.31 -12.65
N ALA A 175 3.40 -15.60 -12.39
CA ALA A 175 4.64 -16.31 -12.68
C ALA A 175 5.16 -16.16 -14.13
N PRO A 176 4.30 -16.01 -15.19
CA PRO A 176 4.76 -15.74 -16.55
C PRO A 176 5.56 -14.43 -16.73
N TYR A 177 5.32 -13.40 -15.90
CA TYR A 177 6.09 -12.14 -15.94
C TYR A 177 7.52 -12.31 -15.36
N GLY A 178 7.73 -13.32 -14.51
CA GLY A 178 9.02 -13.58 -13.87
C GLY A 178 9.52 -12.36 -13.09
N SER A 179 10.79 -11.99 -13.27
CA SER A 179 11.40 -10.84 -12.59
C SER A 179 10.98 -9.46 -13.12
N ALA A 180 9.90 -9.38 -13.89
CA ALA A 180 9.28 -8.12 -14.32
C ALA A 180 7.99 -7.81 -13.55
N ALA A 181 7.42 -8.78 -12.83
CA ALA A 181 6.34 -8.52 -11.88
C ALA A 181 6.87 -7.72 -10.67
N PRO A 182 6.04 -6.83 -10.11
CA PRO A 182 6.19 -6.35 -8.73
C PRO A 182 6.33 -7.52 -7.74
N ASP A 183 7.05 -7.29 -6.64
CA ASP A 183 7.09 -8.23 -5.52
C ASP A 183 5.69 -8.34 -4.88
N ALA A 184 5.39 -9.45 -4.20
CA ALA A 184 4.04 -9.72 -3.68
C ALA A 184 3.62 -8.80 -2.53
N ASP A 185 4.60 -8.14 -1.88
CA ASP A 185 4.44 -7.11 -0.85
C ASP A 185 4.71 -5.69 -1.42
N ASN A 186 4.68 -5.51 -2.75
CA ASN A 186 4.83 -4.19 -3.35
C ASN A 186 3.65 -3.28 -2.97
N ALA A 187 4.00 -2.11 -2.42
CA ALA A 187 3.11 -0.98 -2.16
C ALA A 187 3.62 0.33 -2.80
N ASP A 188 4.63 0.26 -3.68
CA ASP A 188 5.16 1.43 -4.39
C ASP A 188 4.29 1.71 -5.63
N VAL A 189 3.60 2.87 -5.62
CA VAL A 189 2.71 3.33 -6.69
C VAL A 189 3.46 3.59 -8.00
N ASP A 190 4.71 4.06 -7.96
CA ASP A 190 5.50 4.29 -9.18
C ASP A 190 5.86 2.94 -9.85
N VAL A 191 6.02 1.88 -9.05
CA VAL A 191 6.24 0.50 -9.54
C VAL A 191 4.96 -0.09 -10.12
N ALA A 192 3.82 0.10 -9.44
CA ALA A 192 2.51 -0.33 -9.90
C ALA A 192 2.12 0.33 -11.23
N GLU A 193 2.19 1.66 -11.34
CA GLU A 193 1.87 2.42 -12.57
C GLU A 193 2.80 2.00 -13.74
N ALA A 194 4.10 1.82 -13.46
CA ALA A 194 5.07 1.39 -14.46
C ALA A 194 4.81 -0.04 -14.97
N PHE A 195 4.24 -0.91 -14.13
CA PHE A 195 3.85 -2.27 -14.53
C PHE A 195 2.51 -2.27 -15.28
N TYR A 196 1.48 -1.60 -14.76
CA TYR A 196 0.17 -1.45 -15.39
C TYR A 196 0.26 -0.86 -16.80
N SER A 197 1.02 0.22 -16.99
CA SER A 197 1.17 0.89 -18.30
C SER A 197 1.81 0.01 -19.40
N GLN A 198 2.35 -1.15 -19.06
CA GLN A 198 2.87 -2.16 -20.00
C GLN A 198 1.94 -3.38 -20.17
N HIS A 199 0.94 -3.52 -19.29
CA HIS A 199 0.13 -4.74 -19.13
C HIS A 199 -1.38 -4.46 -18.90
N GLU A 200 -1.87 -3.25 -19.17
CA GLU A 200 -3.25 -2.78 -18.98
C GLU A 200 -4.33 -3.80 -19.37
N GLU A 201 -4.26 -4.43 -20.55
CA GLU A 201 -5.24 -5.43 -21.02
C GLU A 201 -5.31 -6.73 -20.16
N ALA A 202 -4.41 -6.90 -19.19
CA ALA A 202 -4.32 -8.06 -18.31
C ALA A 202 -4.93 -7.85 -16.91
N PHE A 203 -5.26 -6.63 -16.51
CA PHE A 203 -5.78 -6.30 -15.17
C PHE A 203 -7.21 -5.75 -15.25
N VAL A 204 -7.97 -5.90 -14.17
CA VAL A 204 -9.34 -5.35 -14.11
C VAL A 204 -9.35 -3.82 -13.99
N ASP A 205 -8.33 -3.27 -13.33
CA ASP A 205 -8.01 -1.85 -13.22
C ASP A 205 -6.49 -1.67 -12.97
N ASP A 206 -6.06 -0.45 -12.63
CA ASP A 206 -4.68 -0.14 -12.28
C ASP A 206 -4.29 -0.59 -10.86
N TYR A 207 -5.22 -0.62 -9.90
CA TYR A 207 -4.96 -1.07 -8.54
C TYR A 207 -4.58 -2.56 -8.48
N ALA A 208 -5.27 -3.40 -9.27
CA ALA A 208 -4.95 -4.81 -9.45
C ALA A 208 -3.53 -5.09 -9.97
N ALA A 209 -2.84 -4.11 -10.57
CA ALA A 209 -1.46 -4.26 -11.01
C ALA A 209 -0.42 -4.00 -9.89
N THR A 210 -0.84 -3.57 -8.70
CA THR A 210 0.04 -3.22 -7.57
C THR A 210 0.89 -4.40 -7.12
N ASN A 211 0.26 -5.55 -6.87
CA ASN A 211 0.89 -6.82 -6.52
C ASN A 211 -0.12 -7.97 -6.79
N VAL A 212 0.31 -9.23 -6.60
CA VAL A 212 -0.53 -10.42 -6.85
C VAL A 212 -1.68 -10.61 -5.84
N VAL A 213 -1.58 -9.99 -4.66
CA VAL A 213 -2.61 -10.01 -3.62
C VAL A 213 -3.75 -9.06 -4.02
N GLU A 214 -3.44 -7.84 -4.46
CA GLU A 214 -4.46 -6.90 -4.96
C GLU A 214 -5.16 -7.44 -6.22
N ASP A 215 -4.40 -8.00 -7.17
CA ASP A 215 -4.98 -8.60 -8.38
C ASP A 215 -5.99 -9.71 -8.06
N PHE A 216 -5.69 -10.52 -7.04
CA PHE A 216 -6.59 -11.56 -6.57
C PHE A 216 -7.86 -10.95 -5.96
N ALA A 217 -7.73 -9.93 -5.10
CA ALA A 217 -8.85 -9.30 -4.41
C ALA A 217 -9.77 -8.52 -5.37
N GLU A 218 -9.20 -7.70 -6.24
CA GLU A 218 -9.89 -6.97 -7.30
C GLU A 218 -10.57 -7.90 -8.31
N THR A 219 -9.87 -8.93 -8.81
CA THR A 219 -10.49 -9.91 -9.71
C THR A 219 -11.62 -10.67 -9.01
N TYR A 220 -11.49 -10.99 -7.72
CA TYR A 220 -12.56 -11.65 -6.95
C TYR A 220 -13.78 -10.74 -6.77
N MET A 221 -13.57 -9.45 -6.47
CA MET A 221 -14.63 -8.45 -6.42
C MET A 221 -15.39 -8.39 -7.76
N VAL A 222 -14.68 -8.23 -8.87
CA VAL A 222 -15.29 -8.21 -10.21
C VAL A 222 -16.03 -9.52 -10.51
N PHE A 223 -15.49 -10.69 -10.13
CA PHE A 223 -16.16 -11.98 -10.27
C PHE A 223 -17.51 -12.05 -9.53
N VAL A 224 -17.60 -11.49 -8.31
CA VAL A 224 -18.85 -11.46 -7.54
C VAL A 224 -19.86 -10.47 -8.14
N VAL A 225 -19.38 -9.29 -8.53
CA VAL A 225 -20.18 -8.15 -9.04
C VAL A 225 -20.74 -8.41 -10.43
N GLU A 226 -19.92 -8.89 -11.36
CA GLU A 226 -20.26 -9.02 -12.78
C GLU A 226 -20.80 -10.42 -13.13
N ASP A 227 -21.44 -10.52 -14.29
CA ASP A 227 -21.80 -11.81 -14.90
C ASP A 227 -20.60 -12.45 -15.61
N ARG A 228 -20.65 -13.78 -15.85
CA ARG A 228 -19.52 -14.48 -16.50
C ARG A 228 -19.23 -13.85 -17.88
N PRO A 229 -18.00 -13.36 -18.13
CA PRO A 229 -17.66 -12.75 -19.41
C PRO A 229 -17.76 -13.78 -20.55
N THR A 230 -18.02 -13.29 -21.76
CA THR A 230 -18.08 -14.13 -22.98
C THR A 230 -16.95 -13.83 -23.96
N SER A 231 -15.90 -13.14 -23.50
CA SER A 231 -14.71 -12.76 -24.27
C SER A 231 -13.51 -13.64 -23.90
N ASP A 232 -12.60 -13.85 -24.86
CA ASP A 232 -11.34 -14.55 -24.63
C ASP A 232 -10.21 -13.55 -24.23
N SER A 233 -10.47 -12.65 -23.28
CA SER A 233 -9.49 -11.66 -22.78
C SER A 233 -8.73 -12.19 -21.57
N ALA A 234 -7.53 -11.64 -21.28
CA ALA A 234 -6.75 -12.04 -20.11
C ALA A 234 -7.51 -11.82 -18.78
N VAL A 235 -8.28 -10.72 -18.67
CA VAL A 235 -9.22 -10.49 -17.56
C VAL A 235 -10.32 -11.57 -17.50
N ALA A 236 -10.86 -12.00 -18.65
CA ALA A 236 -11.87 -13.06 -18.65
C ALA A 236 -11.28 -14.42 -18.23
N GLU A 237 -10.04 -14.74 -18.61
CA GLU A 237 -9.33 -15.93 -18.12
C GLU A 237 -9.11 -15.89 -16.59
N LYS A 238 -8.80 -14.70 -16.04
CA LYS A 238 -8.72 -14.45 -14.59
C LYS A 238 -10.06 -14.62 -13.87
N LEU A 239 -11.17 -14.15 -14.46
CA LEU A 239 -12.50 -14.35 -13.89
C LEU A 239 -12.94 -15.83 -13.98
N ASP A 240 -12.60 -16.51 -15.07
CA ASP A 240 -12.90 -17.93 -15.28
C ASP A 240 -12.21 -18.86 -14.26
N PHE A 241 -11.07 -18.44 -13.70
CA PHE A 241 -10.42 -19.13 -12.57
C PHE A 241 -11.38 -19.33 -11.38
N PHE A 242 -12.23 -18.35 -11.07
CA PHE A 242 -13.22 -18.46 -9.99
C PHE A 242 -14.48 -19.19 -10.46
N TRP A 243 -14.94 -18.98 -11.70
CA TRP A 243 -16.08 -19.72 -12.27
C TRP A 243 -15.87 -21.24 -12.36
N ASP A 244 -14.63 -21.68 -12.57
CA ASP A 244 -14.28 -23.09 -12.62
C ASP A 244 -14.10 -23.72 -11.20
N ARG A 245 -14.34 -22.95 -10.13
CA ARG A 245 -14.38 -23.38 -8.72
C ARG A 245 -15.80 -23.33 -8.17
N PRO A 246 -16.54 -24.46 -8.11
CA PRO A 246 -17.95 -24.47 -7.70
C PRO A 246 -18.25 -23.87 -6.32
N ALA A 247 -17.30 -23.95 -5.38
CA ALA A 247 -17.44 -23.34 -4.06
C ALA A 247 -17.46 -21.80 -4.12
N GLU A 248 -16.72 -21.19 -5.04
CA GLU A 248 -16.69 -19.74 -5.21
C GLU A 248 -17.89 -19.22 -6.00
N VAL A 249 -18.44 -20.04 -6.91
CA VAL A 249 -19.75 -19.76 -7.54
C VAL A 249 -20.87 -19.80 -6.49
N GLU A 250 -20.91 -20.80 -5.61
CA GLU A 250 -21.86 -20.84 -4.48
C GLU A 250 -21.68 -19.65 -3.52
N ARG A 251 -20.43 -19.25 -3.27
CA ARG A 251 -20.09 -18.09 -2.43
C ARG A 251 -20.54 -16.76 -3.05
N ARG A 252 -20.28 -16.56 -4.35
CA ARG A 252 -20.78 -15.43 -5.16
C ARG A 252 -22.29 -15.33 -5.09
N ASP A 253 -22.99 -16.41 -5.41
CA ASP A 253 -24.45 -16.39 -5.49
C ASP A 253 -25.08 -16.11 -4.11
N ARG A 254 -24.49 -16.62 -3.03
CA ARG A 254 -24.84 -16.24 -1.65
C ARG A 254 -24.62 -14.75 -1.38
N ILE A 255 -23.46 -14.19 -1.72
CA ILE A 255 -23.15 -12.77 -1.50
C ILE A 255 -24.15 -11.88 -2.25
N ARG A 256 -24.36 -12.15 -3.55
CA ARG A 256 -25.33 -11.42 -4.39
C ARG A 256 -26.74 -11.49 -3.81
N ALA A 257 -27.20 -12.66 -3.37
CA ALA A 257 -28.52 -12.80 -2.75
C ALA A 257 -28.63 -12.06 -1.40
N ALA A 258 -27.56 -12.02 -0.61
CA ALA A 258 -27.53 -11.32 0.68
C ALA A 258 -27.48 -9.78 0.55
N LEU A 259 -26.84 -9.26 -0.50
CA LEU A 259 -26.81 -7.84 -0.85
C LEU A 259 -28.00 -7.40 -1.73
N GLY A 260 -28.70 -8.35 -2.37
CA GLY A 260 -29.86 -8.09 -3.23
C GLY A 260 -29.53 -7.80 -4.70
N TRP A 261 -28.33 -8.18 -5.16
CA TRP A 261 -27.81 -7.99 -6.53
C TRP A 261 -28.31 -9.04 -7.55
N GLU A 262 -29.59 -9.43 -7.48
CA GLU A 262 -30.15 -10.47 -8.36
C GLU A 262 -30.31 -10.01 -9.83
N GLU A 263 -30.39 -10.99 -10.75
CA GLU A 263 -30.39 -10.78 -12.22
C GLU A 263 -31.29 -9.61 -12.67
N GLY A 264 -30.66 -8.59 -13.26
CA GLY A 264 -31.32 -7.36 -13.70
C GLY A 264 -30.96 -6.12 -12.87
N ALA A 265 -30.32 -6.28 -11.71
CA ALA A 265 -29.53 -5.20 -11.11
C ALA A 265 -28.28 -4.97 -11.99
N THR A 266 -28.35 -3.98 -12.88
CA THR A 266 -27.15 -3.48 -13.57
C THR A 266 -26.30 -2.74 -12.55
N VAL A 267 -25.33 -3.43 -11.95
CA VAL A 267 -24.10 -2.76 -11.57
C VAL A 267 -23.52 -2.20 -12.87
N ALA A 268 -23.19 -0.92 -12.89
CA ALA A 268 -22.53 -0.35 -14.04
C ALA A 268 -21.13 -0.97 -14.09
N PRO A 269 -20.67 -1.50 -15.24
CA PRO A 269 -19.29 -1.91 -15.37
C PRO A 269 -18.37 -0.75 -14.97
N LEU A 270 -17.23 -1.05 -14.36
CA LEU A 270 -16.16 -0.09 -14.16
C LEU A 270 -15.63 0.35 -15.53
N THR A 271 -16.29 1.34 -16.13
CA THR A 271 -15.89 1.88 -17.43
C THR A 271 -14.69 2.79 -17.25
N THR A 272 -13.52 2.24 -17.52
CA THR A 272 -12.29 2.97 -17.78
C THR A 272 -12.42 3.80 -19.07
N ASP A 273 -13.15 4.93 -19.00
CA ASP A 273 -13.16 5.94 -20.07
C ASP A 273 -12.59 7.29 -19.59
N SER A 274 -11.26 7.30 -19.47
CA SER A 274 -10.45 8.52 -19.42
C SER A 274 -10.20 9.11 -20.82
N THR A 275 -11.17 9.04 -21.76
CA THR A 275 -11.01 9.47 -23.16
C THR A 275 -12.24 10.14 -23.80
N GLN A 276 -12.92 11.05 -23.09
CA GLN A 276 -13.84 11.99 -23.74
C GLN A 276 -13.11 12.95 -24.70
N THR A 277 -13.01 12.55 -25.97
CA THR A 277 -12.81 13.45 -27.11
C THR A 277 -14.19 13.92 -27.59
N PRO A 278 -14.47 15.24 -27.65
CA PRO A 278 -15.81 15.72 -27.99
C PRO A 278 -16.07 15.65 -29.50
N GLU A 279 -17.06 14.86 -29.91
CA GLU A 279 -17.70 14.98 -31.24
C GLU A 279 -18.83 16.04 -31.23
N ASP A 280 -19.11 16.59 -32.42
CA ASP A 280 -19.80 17.86 -32.63
C ASP A 280 -21.32 17.71 -32.90
N GLY A 281 -22.13 18.59 -32.28
CA GLY A 281 -23.41 19.05 -32.83
C GLY A 281 -24.71 18.64 -32.12
N GLY A 282 -25.46 19.64 -31.60
CA GLY A 282 -26.92 19.50 -31.39
C GLY A 282 -27.54 20.33 -30.25
N ASP A 283 -28.01 21.54 -30.55
CA ASP A 283 -28.76 22.46 -29.68
C ASP A 283 -29.73 21.83 -28.63
N ALA A 284 -29.51 22.16 -27.35
CA ALA A 284 -30.57 22.61 -26.42
C ALA A 284 -29.98 23.37 -25.22
N GLN A 285 -30.26 24.67 -25.10
CA GLN A 285 -29.64 25.56 -24.11
C GLN A 285 -30.52 25.80 -22.86
N GLN A 286 -29.84 26.11 -21.73
CA GLN A 286 -30.32 26.57 -20.40
C GLN A 286 -30.56 25.44 -19.37
N THR A 287 -30.03 25.47 -18.14
CA THR A 287 -29.04 26.28 -17.38
C THR A 287 -28.73 25.46 -16.10
N VAL A 288 -27.57 25.45 -15.44
CA VAL A 288 -26.75 26.55 -14.91
C VAL A 288 -25.29 26.08 -14.82
N GLU A 289 -24.35 26.79 -15.43
CA GLU A 289 -22.91 26.53 -15.29
C GLU A 289 -22.30 27.55 -14.32
N GLN A 290 -21.71 27.10 -13.20
CA GLN A 290 -20.96 28.01 -12.32
C GLN A 290 -19.59 28.30 -12.92
N SER A 291 -19.48 29.42 -13.62
CA SER A 291 -18.23 29.85 -14.24
C SER A 291 -17.20 30.30 -13.21
N VAL A 292 -16.18 29.47 -12.97
CA VAL A 292 -14.90 29.95 -12.43
C VAL A 292 -14.31 30.93 -13.45
N PRO A 293 -14.09 32.21 -13.11
CA PRO A 293 -13.68 33.20 -14.10
C PRO A 293 -12.29 32.88 -14.63
N ARG A 294 -12.11 32.91 -15.96
CA ARG A 294 -10.83 32.59 -16.65
C ARG A 294 -9.58 33.34 -16.13
N MET A 295 -9.77 34.45 -15.41
CA MET A 295 -8.71 35.11 -14.65
C MET A 295 -8.05 34.20 -13.59
N ALA A 296 -8.82 33.36 -12.90
CA ALA A 296 -8.33 32.50 -11.81
C ALA A 296 -7.34 31.43 -12.32
N ILE A 297 -7.67 30.77 -13.44
CA ILE A 297 -6.82 29.77 -14.08
C ILE A 297 -5.50 30.40 -14.55
N ILE A 298 -5.57 31.60 -15.15
CA ILE A 298 -4.37 32.35 -15.58
C ILE A 298 -3.51 32.74 -14.36
N THR A 299 -4.10 33.16 -13.23
CA THR A 299 -3.33 33.46 -12.02
C THR A 299 -2.65 32.24 -11.42
N ILE A 300 -3.29 31.07 -11.41
CA ILE A 300 -2.69 29.83 -10.90
C ILE A 300 -1.51 29.41 -11.78
N ALA A 301 -1.68 29.37 -13.11
CA ALA A 301 -0.59 29.01 -14.03
C ALA A 301 0.63 29.97 -13.92
N VAL A 302 0.39 31.27 -13.76
CA VAL A 302 1.46 32.27 -13.57
C VAL A 302 2.14 32.12 -12.21
N LEU A 303 1.40 31.80 -11.14
CA LEU A 303 1.97 31.53 -9.82
C LEU A 303 2.85 30.27 -9.81
N SER A 304 2.38 29.17 -10.42
CA SER A 304 3.17 27.93 -10.53
C SER A 304 4.47 28.14 -11.31
N ALA A 305 4.43 28.86 -12.44
CA ALA A 305 5.63 29.21 -13.20
C ALA A 305 6.62 30.08 -12.40
N LEU A 306 6.12 31.01 -11.58
CA LEU A 306 6.94 31.82 -10.67
C LEU A 306 7.60 31.00 -9.57
N ILE A 307 6.86 30.06 -8.96
CA ILE A 307 7.37 29.15 -7.93
C ILE A 307 8.49 28.27 -8.50
N VAL A 308 8.28 27.65 -9.67
CA VAL A 308 9.31 26.84 -10.35
C VAL A 308 10.55 27.67 -10.68
N ALA A 309 10.39 28.90 -11.18
CA ALA A 309 11.52 29.80 -11.45
C ALA A 309 12.30 30.18 -10.18
N LEU A 310 11.62 30.40 -9.05
CA LEU A 310 12.24 30.69 -7.76
C LEU A 310 12.98 29.47 -7.18
N LEU A 311 12.42 28.25 -7.32
CA LEU A 311 13.07 27.01 -6.91
C LEU A 311 14.35 26.76 -7.73
N ILE A 312 14.30 26.93 -9.05
CA ILE A 312 15.50 26.83 -9.92
C ILE A 312 16.55 27.86 -9.51
N ALA A 313 16.15 29.12 -9.26
CA ALA A 313 17.07 30.16 -8.81
C ALA A 313 17.69 29.84 -7.44
N PHE A 314 16.92 29.25 -6.52
CA PHE A 314 17.40 28.80 -5.20
C PHE A 314 18.41 27.66 -5.33
N VAL A 315 18.14 26.63 -6.15
CA VAL A 315 19.08 25.52 -6.41
C VAL A 315 20.38 25.99 -7.09
N VAL A 316 20.29 26.97 -8.01
CA VAL A 316 21.49 27.58 -8.61
C VAL A 316 22.27 28.42 -7.59
N TRP A 317 21.58 29.14 -6.70
CA TRP A 317 22.21 29.93 -5.65
C TRP A 317 22.91 29.06 -4.59
N THR A 318 22.26 27.99 -4.10
CA THR A 318 22.86 27.05 -3.14
C THR A 318 24.08 26.35 -3.72
N ARG A 319 24.03 25.88 -4.99
CA ARG A 319 25.21 25.35 -5.69
C ARG A 319 26.34 26.37 -5.81
N ARG A 320 26.04 27.62 -6.23
CA ARG A 320 27.07 28.67 -6.33
C ARG A 320 27.68 29.03 -4.98
N ARG A 321 26.89 29.02 -3.91
CA ARG A 321 27.36 29.24 -2.54
C ARG A 321 28.31 28.14 -2.08
N ALA A 322 27.93 26.87 -2.28
CA ALA A 322 28.79 25.74 -1.96
C ALA A 322 30.14 25.79 -2.69
N HIS A 323 30.15 26.20 -3.97
CA HIS A 323 31.41 26.42 -4.71
C HIS A 323 32.25 27.58 -4.17
N HIS A 324 31.64 28.65 -3.64
CA HIS A 324 32.36 29.75 -3.00
C HIS A 324 32.99 29.34 -1.67
N GLU A 325 32.27 28.59 -0.84
CA GLU A 325 32.75 28.10 0.45
C GLU A 325 33.92 27.10 0.26
N VAL A 326 33.91 26.29 -0.80
CA VAL A 326 35.07 25.45 -1.19
C VAL A 326 36.28 26.30 -1.64
N ALA A 327 36.07 27.33 -2.45
CA ALA A 327 37.16 28.18 -2.94
C ALA A 327 37.84 29.00 -1.83
N GLU A 328 37.07 29.49 -0.83
CA GLU A 328 37.63 30.17 0.35
C GLU A 328 38.45 29.21 1.23
N CYS A 329 38.03 27.95 1.35
CA CYS A 329 38.81 26.91 2.00
C CYS A 329 40.14 26.65 1.28
N GLU A 330 40.16 26.47 -0.04
CA GLU A 330 41.40 26.23 -0.80
C GLU A 330 42.38 27.41 -0.69
N GLN A 331 41.88 28.65 -0.79
CA GLN A 331 42.72 29.84 -0.72
C GLN A 331 43.36 30.04 0.67
N SER A 332 42.67 29.66 1.75
CA SER A 332 43.22 29.71 3.11
C SER A 332 44.31 28.65 3.39
N VAL A 333 44.36 27.56 2.61
CA VAL A 333 45.40 26.52 2.72
C VAL A 333 46.69 26.93 2.01
N GLU A 334 46.60 27.66 0.89
CA GLU A 334 47.78 28.17 0.18
C GLU A 334 48.50 29.29 0.95
N GLU A 335 47.78 30.25 1.55
CA GLU A 335 48.40 31.32 2.34
C GLU A 335 49.04 30.83 3.66
N GLY A 336 48.62 29.67 4.18
CA GLY A 336 49.19 29.06 5.37
C GLY A 336 50.57 28.41 5.17
N SER A 337 50.99 28.18 3.93
CA SER A 337 52.15 27.34 3.58
C SER A 337 53.43 28.15 3.27
N GLY A 338 53.84 29.03 4.18
CA GLY A 338 55.12 29.74 4.09
C GLY A 338 56.34 28.79 4.17
N PRO A 339 57.42 29.02 3.40
CA PRO A 339 58.52 28.08 3.30
C PRO A 339 59.35 28.01 4.60
N GLY A 340 59.36 26.84 5.23
CA GLY A 340 60.23 26.54 6.37
C GLY A 340 61.72 26.60 6.00
N PRO A 341 62.62 26.98 6.95
CA PRO A 341 63.99 27.31 6.63
C PRO A 341 64.83 26.08 6.23
N SER A 342 65.34 26.10 5.00
CA SER A 342 66.34 25.15 4.51
C SER A 342 67.73 25.47 5.08
N SER A 343 68.36 24.51 5.77
CA SER A 343 69.79 24.54 6.13
C SER A 343 70.30 23.11 6.42
N PRO A 344 71.63 22.88 6.34
CA PRO A 344 72.20 21.61 5.85
C PRO A 344 72.59 20.58 6.93
#